data_AF-A0A9E6XYS6-F1
#
_entry.id   AF-A0A9E6XYS6-F1
#
_cell.length_a   1.000
_cell.length_b   1.000
_cell.length_c   1.000
_cell.angle_alpha   90.00
_cell.angle_beta   90.00
_cell.angle_gamma   90.00
#
_symmetry.space_group_name_H-M   'P 1'
#
loop_
_entity.id
_entity.type
_entity.pdbx_description
1 polymer ?
#
loop_
_entity_poly.entity_id
_entity_poly.type
_entity_poly.pdbx_seq_one_letter_code
_entity_poly.pdbx_strand_id
1 'polypeptide(L)'
;MQTTRSADEAPRPQSARPTMSAVPQRSARRATARRASHRRATARKRKDDIEARIVEYLRGQPHSTTGGMAKRLNADRGTIAAGVSHMVRAGEITTELPIRRRAV
;
A
#
# COMPACT_ATOMS: atom_id res chain seq x y z
N MET A 1 -32.84 20.13 -67.58
CA MET A 1 -31.67 19.73 -66.77
C MET A 1 -32.14 19.43 -65.36
N GLN A 2 -32.57 18.19 -65.07
CA GLN A 2 -32.91 17.74 -63.72
C GLN A 2 -31.81 16.79 -63.26
N THR A 3 -31.19 17.05 -62.11
CA THR A 3 -30.16 16.20 -61.52
C THR A 3 -30.76 15.41 -60.36
N THR A 4 -30.81 14.09 -60.51
CA THR A 4 -31.11 13.15 -59.44
C THR A 4 -29.83 12.90 -58.62
N ARG A 5 -29.87 13.14 -57.30
CA ARG A 5 -28.82 12.67 -56.38
C ARG A 5 -29.07 11.18 -56.11
N SER A 6 -28.20 10.33 -56.64
CA SER A 6 -28.12 8.92 -56.26
C SER A 6 -27.73 8.79 -54.79
N ALA A 7 -28.58 8.12 -54.02
CA ALA A 7 -28.23 7.53 -52.75
C ALA A 7 -27.42 6.26 -53.02
N ASP A 8 -26.12 6.30 -52.74
CA ASP A 8 -25.28 5.11 -52.61
C ASP A 8 -24.65 5.15 -51.22
N GLU A 9 -25.42 4.70 -50.23
CA GLU A 9 -24.94 4.53 -48.86
C GLU A 9 -24.52 3.08 -48.67
N ALA A 10 -23.23 2.82 -48.89
CA ALA A 10 -22.60 1.54 -48.58
C ALA A 10 -22.68 1.27 -47.06
N PRO A 11 -23.11 0.06 -46.63
CA PRO A 11 -23.18 -0.26 -45.21
C PRO A 11 -21.76 -0.43 -44.67
N ARG A 12 -21.28 0.54 -43.89
CA ARG A 12 -20.04 0.39 -43.13
C ARG A 12 -20.22 -0.77 -42.13
N PRO A 13 -19.35 -1.79 -42.12
CA PRO A 13 -19.43 -2.84 -41.11
C PRO A 13 -19.23 -2.18 -39.75
N GLN A 14 -20.28 -2.31 -38.94
CA GLN A 14 -20.40 -1.81 -37.59
C GLN A 14 -19.15 -2.20 -36.82
N SER A 15 -18.41 -1.20 -36.33
CA SER A 15 -17.31 -1.40 -35.41
C SER A 15 -17.83 -2.31 -34.29
N ALA A 16 -17.36 -3.56 -34.28
CA ALA A 16 -17.69 -4.54 -33.27
C ALA A 16 -17.25 -3.94 -31.92
N ARG A 17 -18.18 -3.29 -31.24
CA ARG A 17 -18.03 -2.91 -29.84
C ARG A 17 -17.68 -4.22 -29.13
N PRO A 18 -16.54 -4.31 -28.44
CA PRO A 18 -16.29 -5.49 -27.63
C PRO A 18 -17.46 -5.58 -26.65
N THR A 19 -18.23 -6.66 -26.76
CA THR A 19 -19.24 -7.05 -25.78
C THR A 19 -18.50 -7.40 -24.51
N MET A 20 -18.01 -6.37 -23.82
CA MET A 20 -17.58 -6.48 -22.45
C MET A 20 -18.82 -6.92 -21.68
N SER A 21 -18.87 -8.22 -21.36
CA SER A 21 -19.79 -8.82 -20.40
C SER A 21 -20.09 -7.78 -19.32
N ALA A 22 -21.28 -7.20 -19.41
CA ALA A 22 -21.66 -6.04 -18.62
C ALA A 22 -21.97 -6.52 -17.22
N VAL A 23 -20.92 -6.80 -16.44
CA VAL A 23 -21.01 -6.86 -15.00
C VAL A 23 -21.72 -5.56 -14.60
N PRO A 24 -22.91 -5.62 -13.97
CA PRO A 24 -23.67 -4.43 -13.64
C PRO A 24 -22.75 -3.37 -13.03
N GLN A 25 -22.89 -2.10 -13.42
CA GLN A 25 -21.96 -1.03 -12.99
C GLN A 25 -21.76 -1.02 -11.47
N ARG A 26 -22.79 -1.40 -10.71
CA ARG A 26 -22.76 -1.59 -9.25
C ARG A 26 -21.78 -2.70 -8.80
N SER A 27 -21.76 -3.85 -9.48
CA SER A 27 -20.81 -4.94 -9.18
C SER A 27 -19.37 -4.56 -9.50
N ALA A 28 -19.10 -3.84 -10.60
CA ALA A 28 -17.75 -3.35 -10.90
C ALA A 28 -17.23 -2.38 -9.83
N ARG A 29 -18.08 -1.43 -9.40
CA ARG A 29 -17.77 -0.51 -8.28
C ARG A 29 -17.49 -1.29 -6.99
N ARG A 30 -18.32 -2.27 -6.65
CA ARG A 30 -18.15 -3.12 -5.46
C ARG A 30 -16.85 -3.94 -5.51
N ALA A 31 -16.49 -4.49 -6.67
CA ALA A 31 -15.23 -5.22 -6.84
C ALA A 31 -14.01 -4.32 -6.59
N THR A 32 -14.01 -3.09 -7.12
CA THR A 32 -12.94 -2.12 -6.89
C THR A 32 -12.86 -1.68 -5.43
N ALA A 33 -14.01 -1.42 -4.78
CA ALA A 33 -14.05 -1.10 -3.36
C ALA A 33 -13.49 -2.23 -2.49
N ARG A 34 -13.84 -3.49 -2.80
CA ARG A 34 -13.27 -4.66 -2.10
C ARG A 34 -11.76 -4.79 -2.29
N ARG A 35 -11.26 -4.63 -3.52
CA ARG A 35 -9.81 -4.62 -3.79
C ARG A 35 -9.09 -3.52 -3.03
N ALA A 36 -9.63 -2.30 -3.04
CA ALA A 36 -9.07 -1.19 -2.27
C ALA A 36 -9.09 -1.46 -0.76
N SER A 37 -10.20 -2.02 -0.24
CA SER A 37 -10.31 -2.42 1.17
C SER A 37 -9.27 -3.47 1.53
N HIS A 38 -9.12 -4.53 0.73
CA HIS A 38 -8.14 -5.57 0.95
C HIS A 38 -6.70 -5.01 0.95
N ARG A 39 -6.37 -4.14 -0.02
CA ARG A 39 -5.07 -3.44 -0.04
C ARG A 39 -4.82 -2.61 1.22
N ARG A 40 -5.84 -1.92 1.75
CA ARG A 40 -5.71 -1.16 3.00
C ARG A 40 -5.54 -2.08 4.20
N ALA A 41 -6.28 -3.19 4.26
CA ALA A 41 -6.16 -4.18 5.34
C ALA A 41 -4.77 -4.83 5.37
N THR A 42 -4.23 -5.23 4.20
CA THR A 42 -2.88 -5.80 4.12
C THR A 42 -1.80 -4.78 4.46
N ALA A 43 -1.95 -3.51 4.05
CA ALA A 43 -1.04 -2.44 4.43
C ALA A 43 -1.05 -2.16 5.95
N ARG A 44 -2.21 -2.26 6.61
CA ARG A 44 -2.32 -2.14 8.08
C ARG A 44 -1.61 -3.29 8.79
N LYS A 45 -1.87 -4.55 8.38
CA LYS A 45 -1.16 -5.71 8.95
C LYS A 45 0.36 -5.55 8.86
N ARG A 46 0.89 -5.16 7.70
CA ARG A 46 2.33 -4.90 7.52
C ARG A 46 2.88 -3.79 8.43
N LYS A 47 2.05 -2.82 8.83
CA LYS A 47 2.44 -1.79 9.80
C LYS A 47 2.49 -2.36 11.20
N ASP A 48 1.51 -3.16 11.59
CA ASP A 48 1.47 -3.79 12.92
C ASP A 48 2.62 -4.83 13.05
N ASP A 49 2.99 -5.48 11.94
CA ASP A 49 4.13 -6.41 11.88
C ASP A 49 5.49 -5.72 12.14
N ILE A 50 5.57 -4.38 12.15
CA ILE A 50 6.85 -3.69 12.31
C ILE A 50 7.43 -3.88 13.71
N GLU A 51 6.59 -3.91 14.75
CA GLU A 51 7.02 -4.07 16.14
C GLU A 51 7.63 -5.46 16.35
N ALA A 52 6.97 -6.51 15.85
CA ALA A 52 7.50 -7.87 15.86
C ALA A 52 8.86 -7.97 15.15
N ARG A 53 9.01 -7.30 13.99
CA ARG A 53 10.27 -7.26 13.25
C ARG A 53 11.37 -6.49 13.98
N ILE A 54 11.02 -5.44 14.73
CA ILE A 54 11.97 -4.70 15.58
C ILE A 54 12.46 -5.61 16.71
N VAL A 55 11.56 -6.31 17.41
CA VAL A 55 11.93 -7.24 18.48
C VAL A 55 12.83 -8.36 17.95
N GLU A 56 12.47 -8.98 16.83
CA GLU A 56 13.28 -10.02 16.18
C GLU A 56 14.69 -9.50 15.84
N TYR A 57 14.78 -8.28 15.31
CA TYR A 57 16.05 -7.66 15.00
C TYR A 57 16.90 -7.37 16.25
N LEU A 58 16.29 -6.86 17.32
CA LEU A 58 16.98 -6.56 18.58
C LEU A 58 17.51 -7.80 19.29
N ARG A 59 16.87 -8.97 19.12
CA ARG A 59 17.42 -10.25 19.61
C ARG A 59 18.79 -10.57 19.00
N GLY A 60 19.02 -10.20 17.74
CA GLY A 60 20.30 -10.38 17.07
C GLY A 60 21.29 -9.23 17.28
N GLN A 61 20.79 -8.02 17.56
CA GLN A 61 21.61 -6.81 17.79
C GLN A 61 21.00 -5.90 18.87
N PRO A 62 21.23 -6.21 20.17
CA PRO A 62 20.57 -5.51 21.29
C PRO A 62 20.86 -4.00 21.34
N HIS A 63 22.05 -3.59 20.89
CA HIS A 63 22.51 -2.19 20.95
C HIS A 63 22.42 -1.45 19.61
N SER A 64 21.69 -2.00 18.63
CA SER A 64 21.59 -1.37 17.32
C SER A 64 20.80 -0.06 17.37
N THR A 65 21.21 0.92 16.58
CA THR A 65 20.53 2.22 16.50
C THR A 65 19.25 2.15 15.65
N THR A 66 18.36 3.14 15.83
CA THR A 66 17.19 3.35 14.95
C THR A 66 17.56 3.47 13.48
N GLY A 67 18.70 4.08 13.16
CA GLY A 67 19.20 4.16 11.79
C GLY A 67 19.60 2.79 11.23
N GLY A 68 20.25 1.95 12.05
CA GLY A 68 20.58 0.57 11.69
C GLY A 68 19.34 -0.30 11.49
N MET A 69 18.37 -0.18 12.41
CA MET A 69 17.06 -0.84 12.31
C MET A 69 16.33 -0.46 11.03
N ALA A 70 16.23 0.84 10.72
CA ALA A 70 15.58 1.31 9.50
C ALA A 70 16.21 0.73 8.23
N LYS A 71 17.55 0.65 8.17
CA LYS A 71 18.27 0.07 7.02
C LYS A 71 18.00 -1.43 6.86
N ARG A 72 18.06 -2.19 7.95
CA ARG A 72 17.87 -3.66 7.93
C ARG A 72 16.42 -4.07 7.75
N LEU A 73 15.48 -3.32 8.32
CA LEU A 73 14.05 -3.59 8.25
C LEU A 73 13.38 -2.98 7.01
N ASN A 74 14.11 -2.17 6.23
CA ASN A 74 13.60 -1.43 5.08
C ASN A 74 12.32 -0.65 5.45
N ALA A 75 12.42 0.16 6.50
CA ALA A 75 11.31 0.93 7.04
C ALA A 75 11.79 2.35 7.41
N ASP A 76 10.88 3.31 7.36
CA ASP A 76 11.19 4.69 7.71
C ASP A 76 11.65 4.82 9.16
N ARG A 77 12.66 5.66 9.39
CA ARG A 77 13.19 5.93 10.75
C ARG A 77 12.11 6.42 11.71
N GLY A 78 11.16 7.22 11.21
CA GLY A 78 10.02 7.70 12.00
C GLY A 78 9.09 6.57 12.43
N THR A 79 8.81 5.62 11.54
CA THR A 79 8.01 4.43 11.84
C THR A 79 8.69 3.55 12.87
N ILE A 80 10.00 3.32 12.74
CA ILE A 80 10.78 2.56 13.73
C ILE A 80 10.80 3.28 15.08
N ALA A 81 11.03 4.59 15.11
CA ALA A 81 11.05 5.37 16.35
C ALA A 81 9.70 5.35 17.07
N ALA A 82 8.60 5.46 16.32
CA ALA A 82 7.24 5.36 16.86
C ALA A 82 6.97 3.97 17.45
N GLY A 83 7.31 2.90 16.73
CA GLY A 83 7.17 1.52 17.21
C GLY A 83 8.01 1.26 18.47
N VAL A 84 9.29 1.64 18.46
CA VAL A 84 10.16 1.53 19.66
C VAL A 84 9.56 2.28 20.85
N SER A 85 9.06 3.50 20.63
CA SER A 85 8.43 4.29 21.69
C SER A 85 7.17 3.63 22.24
N HIS A 86 6.38 2.98 21.37
CA HIS A 86 5.20 2.23 21.76
C HIS A 86 5.57 0.98 22.60
N MET A 87 6.53 0.19 22.13
CA MET A 87 7.01 -1.01 22.86
C MET A 87 7.67 -0.67 24.21
N VAL A 88 8.43 0.43 24.30
CA VAL A 88 8.97 0.91 25.58
C VAL A 88 7.85 1.29 26.55
N ARG A 89 6.80 1.96 26.06
CA ARG A 89 5.62 2.31 26.88
C ARG A 89 4.84 1.07 27.32
N ALA A 90 4.76 0.06 26.48
CA ALA A 90 4.15 -1.23 26.78
C ALA A 90 5.01 -2.12 27.69
N GLY A 91 6.28 -1.74 27.94
CA GLY A 91 7.23 -2.53 28.74
C GLY A 91 7.80 -3.75 28.00
N GLU A 92 7.64 -3.83 26.68
CA GLU A 92 8.10 -4.96 25.86
C GLU A 92 9.60 -4.92 25.57
N ILE A 93 10.20 -3.72 25.58
CA ILE A 93 11.64 -3.53 25.42
C ILE A 93 12.16 -2.49 26.40
N THR A 94 13.39 -2.66 26.88
CA THR A 94 14.11 -1.67 27.69
C THR A 94 14.91 -0.72 26.79
N THR A 95 14.84 0.57 27.08
CA THR A 95 15.46 1.65 26.29
C THR A 95 16.98 1.77 26.48
N GLU A 96 17.68 0.66 26.73
CA GLU A 96 19.15 0.55 26.73
C GLU A 96 19.74 0.72 25.30
N LEU A 97 18.94 1.23 24.37
CA LEU A 97 19.39 1.76 23.10
C LEU A 97 20.27 2.97 23.37
N PRO A 98 21.45 3.11 22.73
CA PRO A 98 22.28 4.31 22.84
C PRO A 98 21.59 5.47 22.10
N ILE A 99 20.51 5.99 22.68
CA ILE A 99 19.86 7.22 22.27
C ILE A 99 20.78 8.33 22.78
N ARG A 100 21.83 8.63 22.01
CA ARG A 100 22.57 9.88 22.18
C ARG A 100 21.57 11.01 21.94
N ARG A 101 20.95 11.49 23.02
CA ARG A 101 20.30 12.80 23.06
C ARG A 101 21.36 13.78 22.59
N ARG A 102 21.21 14.26 21.36
CA ARG A 102 22.06 15.31 20.82
C ARG A 102 21.69 16.56 21.63
N ALA A 103 22.60 16.96 22.51
CA ALA A 103 22.48 18.22 23.24
C ALA A 103 22.36 19.35 22.21
N VAL A 104 21.32 20.16 22.37
CA VAL A 104 21.22 21.50 21.79
C VAL A 104 21.71 22.45 22.87
#